data_AF-A0A445JSA9-F1
#
_entry.id   AF-A0A445JSA9-F1
#
_cell.length_a   1.000
_cell.length_b   1.000
_cell.length_c   1.000
_cell.angle_alpha   90.00
_cell.angle_beta   90.00
_cell.angle_gamma   90.00
#
_symmetry.space_group_name_H-M   'P 1'
#
loop_
_entity.id
_entity.type
_entity.pdbx_description
1 polymer ?
#
loop_
_entity_poly.entity_id
_entity_poly.type
_entity_poly.pdbx_seq_one_letter_code
_entity_poly.pdbx_strand_id
1 'polypeptide(L)'
;MVGPKRHFLPLILISLAAFIFYSFHHSSLPSSILESNPTSTFPNPIRTQSSPNFTFVIKVLAFNRLAALSRCLRSLAAAHYLADRVHLHLHIDHFAPDNASHVDPKLREAHQILEFVDGFDWKFGEKVVHYRTGNVGLQAQWLEAWWPSSDHEFAFVVEDDLEVSPLYYEFVKALIMNFYYNASNYSPSIFGVSLQRARFVPGKHGNKLQLDDQTRLFLYQLVGTWGQILFPKPWKEFRLWYDENKAKGNKPFLEGMVTTGWYKKMGERIWTPWFIKFIQSRGYFNIYTNLLHERALSVSHRDAGVNYGKTAGPDSKLLEEKSLDFNLLEVQPLRSLRWYDFCFREVHPGKVATNLEELGSLLHSLQKQDSVFLVNLFGVSDAISRNLLCHFERLDIRNYILMGPPSDSLFDLARRGHPVINVDKFISSVGLSKFTSQGLSFETIKGILAKTYAIKKCIENRYNTWVMDGSMLLTSDLFLSESEDSNGDFFVANNLELFYAKSSSSSQKIWVDGFVSKVVAMAESLAGKDSATHGSLSFVYVVIKLLEQNGARIRRVDENSFATKIGSGSETSLRDKKLVYWSSEMELNSIQKWLDEFNLWSIDSDLSCTAVVCHKS
;
A
#
# COMPACT_ATOMS: atom_id res chain seq x y z
N MET A 1 -13.74 79.72 -22.94
CA MET A 1 -14.79 78.80 -22.46
C MET A 1 -14.11 77.53 -21.97
N VAL A 2 -14.47 77.18 -20.73
CA VAL A 2 -14.21 76.01 -19.89
C VAL A 2 -13.71 74.74 -20.61
N GLY A 3 -12.54 74.21 -20.18
CA GLY A 3 -12.13 72.83 -20.45
C GLY A 3 -12.72 71.85 -19.42
N PRO A 4 -12.92 70.55 -19.75
CA PRO A 4 -13.55 69.62 -18.83
C PRO A 4 -12.55 68.95 -17.88
N LYS A 5 -13.00 68.87 -16.63
CA LYS A 5 -12.32 68.41 -15.42
C LYS A 5 -12.25 66.88 -15.36
N ARG A 6 -11.13 66.35 -14.86
CA ARG A 6 -11.02 64.99 -14.33
C ARG A 6 -11.80 64.90 -13.01
N HIS A 7 -12.75 63.98 -12.92
CA HIS A 7 -13.37 63.59 -11.65
C HIS A 7 -12.77 62.27 -11.17
N PHE A 8 -12.12 62.34 -10.01
CA PHE A 8 -11.68 61.21 -9.22
C PHE A 8 -12.80 60.81 -8.23
N LEU A 9 -13.06 59.50 -8.18
CA LEU A 9 -13.59 58.71 -7.05
C LEU A 9 -15.11 58.77 -6.73
N PRO A 10 -15.73 57.67 -6.23
CA PRO A 10 -15.14 56.77 -5.24
C PRO A 10 -15.19 55.25 -5.52
N LEU A 11 -14.01 54.63 -5.49
CA LEU A 11 -13.74 53.20 -5.29
C LEU A 11 -14.03 52.72 -3.86
N ILE A 12 -14.64 53.57 -3.02
CA ILE A 12 -14.89 53.29 -1.59
C ILE A 12 -16.14 52.41 -1.40
N LEU A 13 -17.08 52.38 -2.35
CA LEU A 13 -18.30 51.59 -2.22
C LEU A 13 -18.13 50.09 -2.52
N ILE A 14 -17.09 49.69 -3.28
CA ILE A 14 -16.82 48.27 -3.58
C ILE A 14 -16.01 47.61 -2.45
N SER A 15 -15.19 48.39 -1.73
CA SER A 15 -14.42 47.90 -0.57
C SER A 15 -15.28 47.60 0.66
N LEU A 16 -16.39 48.35 0.86
CA LEU A 16 -17.25 48.15 2.03
C LEU A 16 -18.15 46.91 1.88
N ALA A 17 -18.59 46.60 0.65
CA ALA A 17 -19.38 45.39 0.36
C ALA A 17 -18.55 44.11 0.58
N ALA A 18 -17.26 44.13 0.20
CA ALA A 18 -16.35 43.01 0.46
C ALA A 18 -16.10 42.78 1.96
N PHE A 19 -16.04 43.86 2.76
CA PHE A 19 -15.83 43.75 4.22
C PHE A 19 -17.07 43.27 4.98
N ILE A 20 -18.27 43.65 4.53
CA ILE A 20 -19.55 43.20 5.12
C ILE A 20 -19.80 41.71 4.79
N PHE A 21 -19.50 41.24 3.58
CA PHE A 21 -19.57 39.80 3.25
C PHE A 21 -18.53 38.97 4.03
N TYR A 22 -17.33 39.52 4.28
CA TYR A 22 -16.31 38.86 5.08
C TYR A 22 -16.67 38.77 6.57
N SER A 23 -17.34 39.79 7.13
CA SER A 23 -17.72 39.84 8.55
C SER A 23 -19.02 39.10 8.88
N PHE A 24 -19.97 38.96 7.94
CA PHE A 24 -21.15 38.10 8.11
C PHE A 24 -20.88 36.60 7.92
N HIS A 25 -19.83 36.21 7.19
CA HIS A 25 -19.42 34.79 7.10
C HIS A 25 -18.58 34.29 8.28
N HIS A 26 -18.01 35.20 9.08
CA HIS A 26 -17.17 34.83 10.23
C HIS A 26 -17.91 34.76 11.57
N SER A 27 -19.21 35.03 11.62
CA SER A 27 -20.02 35.00 12.85
C SER A 27 -21.04 33.87 12.84
N SER A 28 -20.59 32.64 12.62
CA SER A 28 -21.20 31.39 13.12
C SER A 28 -20.41 30.16 12.63
N LEU A 29 -19.14 30.05 13.02
CA LEU A 29 -18.52 28.73 13.15
C LEU A 29 -18.69 28.29 14.60
N PRO A 30 -19.43 27.21 14.89
CA PRO A 30 -19.14 26.42 16.07
C PRO A 30 -17.72 25.86 15.88
N SER A 31 -16.81 26.27 16.75
CA SER A 31 -15.52 25.64 16.96
C SER A 31 -15.74 24.24 17.53
N SER A 32 -16.04 23.28 16.64
CA SER A 32 -15.65 21.89 16.84
C SER A 32 -14.73 21.54 15.69
N ILE A 33 -13.43 21.48 16.01
CA ILE A 33 -12.47 20.67 15.28
C ILE A 33 -13.11 19.28 15.24
N LEU A 34 -13.72 18.93 14.11
CA LEU A 34 -14.10 17.56 13.84
C LEU A 34 -12.78 16.86 13.57
N GLU A 35 -12.12 16.43 14.65
CA GLU A 35 -11.21 15.30 14.58
C GLU A 35 -11.96 14.23 13.80
N SER A 36 -11.57 14.02 12.55
CA SER A 36 -12.01 12.88 11.79
C SER A 36 -11.43 11.67 12.51
N ASN A 37 -12.12 11.19 13.54
CA ASN A 37 -11.96 9.83 14.02
C ASN A 37 -12.31 8.93 12.83
N PRO A 38 -11.33 8.28 12.18
CA PRO A 38 -11.68 7.17 11.33
C PRO A 38 -12.10 6.09 12.33
N THR A 39 -13.40 5.95 12.55
CA THR A 39 -13.92 4.78 13.23
C THR A 39 -13.60 3.60 12.33
N SER A 40 -12.47 2.97 12.61
CA SER A 40 -12.00 1.73 12.05
C SER A 40 -12.96 0.62 12.43
N THR A 41 -13.96 0.52 11.56
CA THR A 41 -14.46 -0.76 11.12
C THR A 41 -13.93 -0.88 9.71
N PHE A 42 -13.36 -2.04 9.35
CA PHE A 42 -13.16 -2.40 7.95
C PHE A 42 -14.38 -1.88 7.17
N PRO A 43 -14.22 -1.10 6.08
CA PRO A 43 -15.37 -0.52 5.39
C PRO A 43 -16.35 -1.66 5.16
N ASN A 44 -17.50 -1.58 5.85
CA ASN A 44 -18.45 -2.68 5.87
C ASN A 44 -18.78 -3.00 4.41
N PRO A 45 -18.86 -4.28 4.03
CA PRO A 45 -19.28 -4.66 2.69
C PRO A 45 -20.58 -3.90 2.39
N ILE A 46 -20.66 -3.29 1.20
CA ILE A 46 -21.84 -2.51 0.85
C ILE A 46 -23.05 -3.44 0.99
N ARG A 47 -24.00 -3.02 1.83
CA ARG A 47 -25.16 -3.80 2.24
C ARG A 47 -25.76 -4.47 1.00
N THR A 48 -25.79 -5.80 0.98
CA THR A 48 -26.24 -6.62 -0.15
C THR A 48 -27.66 -6.22 -0.54
N GLN A 49 -27.79 -5.43 -1.60
CA GLN A 49 -29.06 -5.33 -2.32
C GLN A 49 -29.27 -6.67 -3.04
N SER A 50 -30.52 -7.13 -3.10
CA SER A 50 -30.88 -8.42 -3.70
C SER A 50 -30.58 -8.50 -5.20
N SER A 51 -30.16 -7.40 -5.83
CA SER A 51 -29.50 -7.33 -7.13
C SER A 51 -28.77 -5.98 -7.21
N PRO A 52 -27.46 -5.88 -6.91
CA PRO A 52 -26.76 -4.62 -6.99
C PRO A 52 -26.70 -4.18 -8.46
N ASN A 53 -27.34 -3.04 -8.76
CA ASN A 53 -27.22 -2.40 -10.06
C ASN A 53 -26.10 -1.34 -9.96
N PHE A 54 -25.18 -1.35 -10.91
CA PHE A 54 -24.09 -0.40 -10.99
C PHE A 54 -24.06 0.28 -12.34
N THR A 55 -23.60 1.52 -12.36
CA THR A 55 -23.36 2.27 -13.59
C THR A 55 -21.96 1.95 -14.09
N PHE A 56 -21.85 1.62 -15.38
CA PHE A 56 -20.56 1.49 -16.05
C PHE A 56 -20.41 2.60 -17.09
N VAL A 57 -19.32 3.36 -16.98
CA VAL A 57 -19.01 4.46 -17.90
C VAL A 57 -17.66 4.25 -18.58
N ILE A 58 -17.65 4.31 -19.90
CA ILE A 58 -16.44 4.23 -20.71
C ILE A 58 -15.98 5.66 -20.98
N LYS A 59 -14.74 5.98 -20.60
CA LYS A 59 -14.08 7.28 -20.83
C LYS A 59 -13.02 7.10 -21.90
N VAL A 60 -13.34 7.51 -23.13
CA VAL A 60 -12.39 7.46 -24.26
C VAL A 60 -11.59 8.76 -24.30
N LEU A 61 -10.27 8.65 -24.25
CA LEU A 61 -9.32 9.76 -24.33
C LEU A 61 -8.72 9.80 -25.73
N ALA A 62 -8.90 10.91 -26.44
CA ALA A 62 -8.49 11.04 -27.83
C ALA A 62 -7.92 12.42 -28.16
N PHE A 63 -7.16 12.48 -29.25
CA PHE A 63 -6.62 13.72 -29.80
C PHE A 63 -6.82 13.78 -31.31
N ASN A 64 -5.80 13.41 -32.10
CA ASN A 64 -5.74 13.67 -33.53
C ASN A 64 -5.51 12.40 -34.38
N ARG A 65 -5.90 11.21 -33.90
CA ARG A 65 -5.68 9.93 -34.58
C ARG A 65 -6.99 9.24 -34.96
N LEU A 66 -7.64 9.72 -36.03
CA LEU A 66 -8.93 9.19 -36.48
C LEU A 66 -8.95 7.67 -36.69
N ALA A 67 -7.91 7.10 -37.33
CA ALA A 67 -7.86 5.66 -37.59
C ALA A 67 -7.78 4.84 -36.30
N ALA A 68 -7.00 5.30 -35.31
CA ALA A 68 -6.88 4.67 -34.00
C ALA A 68 -8.22 4.76 -33.24
N LEU A 69 -8.76 5.98 -33.11
CA LEU A 69 -10.05 6.23 -32.45
C LEU A 69 -11.18 5.41 -33.07
N SER A 70 -11.21 5.30 -34.40
CA SER A 70 -12.22 4.52 -35.13
C SER A 70 -12.11 3.02 -34.83
N ARG A 71 -10.90 2.47 -34.76
CA ARG A 71 -10.67 1.07 -34.35
C ARG A 71 -11.10 0.85 -32.90
N CYS A 72 -10.68 1.73 -31.99
CA CYS A 72 -11.04 1.67 -30.57
C CYS A 72 -12.57 1.67 -30.39
N LEU A 73 -13.27 2.66 -30.96
CA LEU A 73 -14.73 2.77 -30.84
C LEU A 73 -15.48 1.59 -31.46
N ARG A 74 -15.03 1.07 -32.61
CA ARG A 74 -15.62 -0.13 -33.21
C ARG A 74 -15.45 -1.36 -32.32
N SER A 75 -14.29 -1.53 -31.68
CA SER A 75 -14.06 -2.65 -30.75
C SER A 75 -14.93 -2.55 -29.49
N LEU A 76 -15.09 -1.34 -28.94
CA LEU A 76 -16.01 -1.10 -27.81
C LEU A 76 -17.46 -1.41 -28.22
N ALA A 77 -17.90 -0.95 -29.39
CA ALA A 77 -19.27 -1.21 -29.85
C ALA A 77 -19.56 -2.69 -30.19
N ALA A 78 -18.52 -3.49 -30.42
CA ALA A 78 -18.63 -4.93 -30.66
C ALA A 78 -18.71 -5.76 -29.36
N ALA A 79 -18.55 -5.13 -28.18
CA ALA A 79 -18.52 -5.86 -26.92
C ALA A 79 -19.90 -6.32 -26.42
N HIS A 80 -19.89 -7.41 -25.64
CA HIS A 80 -21.07 -8.04 -25.09
C HIS A 80 -21.46 -7.37 -23.76
N TYR A 81 -22.40 -6.43 -23.83
CA TYR A 81 -22.88 -5.67 -22.67
C TYR A 81 -24.04 -6.30 -21.90
N LEU A 82 -24.45 -7.54 -22.21
CA LEU A 82 -25.47 -8.31 -21.48
C LEU A 82 -26.80 -7.56 -21.22
N ALA A 83 -27.22 -6.71 -22.15
CA ALA A 83 -28.37 -5.79 -22.03
C ALA A 83 -28.26 -4.73 -20.91
N ASP A 84 -27.10 -4.59 -20.28
CA ASP A 84 -26.84 -3.53 -19.32
C ASP A 84 -26.68 -2.19 -20.02
N ARG A 85 -27.06 -1.12 -19.30
CA ARG A 85 -26.86 0.24 -19.78
C ARG A 85 -25.42 0.68 -19.53
N VAL A 86 -24.67 0.96 -20.59
CA VAL A 86 -23.27 1.39 -20.53
C VAL A 86 -23.10 2.73 -21.24
N HIS A 87 -22.59 3.72 -20.51
CA HIS A 87 -22.41 5.08 -21.02
C HIS A 87 -21.06 5.23 -21.72
N LEU A 88 -21.01 6.03 -22.79
CA LEU A 88 -19.79 6.36 -23.54
C LEU A 88 -19.54 7.87 -23.48
N HIS A 89 -18.41 8.26 -22.89
CA HIS A 89 -17.97 9.65 -22.83
C HIS A 89 -16.66 9.78 -23.60
N LEU A 90 -16.68 10.65 -24.61
CA LEU A 90 -15.55 10.93 -25.49
C LEU A 90 -14.90 12.24 -25.06
N HIS A 91 -13.66 12.19 -24.61
CA HIS A 91 -12.85 13.35 -24.27
C HIS A 91 -11.86 13.58 -25.42
N ILE A 92 -12.10 14.62 -26.21
CA ILE A 92 -11.33 14.91 -27.43
C ILE A 92 -10.63 16.25 -27.26
N ASP A 93 -9.31 16.25 -27.32
CA ASP A 93 -8.53 17.48 -27.27
C ASP A 93 -8.48 18.15 -28.65
N HIS A 94 -8.55 19.48 -28.67
CA HIS A 94 -8.22 20.25 -29.87
C HIS A 94 -6.72 20.53 -29.94
N PHE A 95 -6.16 20.74 -31.14
CA PHE A 95 -4.73 21.04 -31.26
C PHE A 95 -4.44 22.47 -30.78
N ALA A 96 -3.24 22.70 -30.24
CA ALA A 96 -2.79 24.05 -29.90
C ALA A 96 -2.49 24.83 -31.20
N PRO A 97 -2.96 26.09 -31.33
CA PRO A 97 -2.55 26.94 -32.45
C PRO A 97 -1.04 27.16 -32.37
N ASP A 98 -0.30 26.70 -33.37
CA ASP A 98 1.12 27.03 -33.53
C ASP A 98 1.24 28.18 -34.55
N ASN A 99 2.28 29.03 -34.43
CA ASN A 99 2.60 30.12 -35.36
C ASN A 99 3.00 29.66 -36.79
N ALA A 100 2.70 28.42 -37.16
CA ALA A 100 3.13 27.78 -38.40
C ALA A 100 1.99 27.67 -39.44
N SER A 101 2.39 27.59 -40.71
CA SER A 101 1.57 27.51 -41.92
C SER A 101 0.72 26.23 -42.10
N HIS A 102 0.51 25.44 -41.05
CA HIS A 102 -0.15 24.12 -41.10
C HIS A 102 -1.46 24.04 -40.30
N VAL A 103 -2.14 25.18 -40.10
CA VAL A 103 -3.42 25.22 -39.36
C VAL A 103 -4.54 24.53 -40.14
N ASP A 104 -4.68 24.79 -41.45
CA ASP A 104 -5.80 24.22 -42.24
C ASP A 104 -5.81 22.68 -42.29
N PRO A 105 -4.68 21.97 -42.50
CA PRO A 105 -4.67 20.51 -42.41
C PRO A 105 -5.09 19.99 -41.03
N LYS A 106 -4.56 20.57 -39.93
CA LYS A 106 -4.92 20.18 -38.57
C LYS A 106 -6.41 20.45 -38.26
N LEU A 107 -6.96 21.56 -38.76
CA LEU A 107 -8.40 21.86 -38.68
C LEU A 107 -9.24 20.80 -39.40
N ARG A 108 -8.84 20.41 -40.62
CA ARG A 108 -9.54 19.35 -41.36
C ARG A 108 -9.50 18.02 -40.60
N GLU A 109 -8.35 17.63 -40.06
CA GLU A 109 -8.22 16.41 -39.26
C GLU A 109 -9.12 16.44 -38.01
N ALA A 110 -9.14 17.56 -37.28
CA ALA A 110 -10.02 17.72 -36.13
C ALA A 110 -11.51 17.64 -36.50
N HIS A 111 -11.92 18.30 -37.60
CA HIS A 111 -13.30 18.23 -38.08
C HIS A 111 -13.69 16.82 -38.53
N GLN A 112 -12.80 16.08 -39.19
CA GLN A 112 -13.04 14.68 -39.56
C GLN A 112 -13.25 13.78 -38.35
N ILE A 113 -12.52 14.03 -37.25
CA ILE A 113 -12.72 13.32 -35.99
C ILE A 113 -14.10 13.63 -35.42
N LEU A 114 -14.48 14.90 -35.35
CA LEU A 114 -15.79 15.32 -34.85
C LEU A 114 -16.95 14.77 -35.68
N GLU A 115 -16.87 14.86 -37.01
CA GLU A 115 -17.86 14.29 -37.93
C GLU A 115 -18.01 12.78 -37.71
N PHE A 116 -16.88 12.06 -37.55
CA PHE A 116 -16.90 10.64 -37.25
C PHE A 116 -17.58 10.33 -35.91
N VAL A 117 -17.23 11.03 -34.82
CA VAL A 117 -17.83 10.75 -33.50
C VAL A 117 -19.29 11.18 -33.41
N ASP A 118 -19.71 12.23 -34.12
CA ASP A 118 -21.12 12.64 -34.19
C ASP A 118 -21.96 11.57 -34.88
N GLY A 119 -21.49 11.06 -36.03
CA GLY A 119 -22.14 9.99 -36.78
C GLY A 119 -22.02 8.59 -36.14
N PHE A 120 -21.19 8.40 -35.12
CA PHE A 120 -21.00 7.10 -34.47
C PHE A 120 -22.20 6.74 -33.58
N ASP A 121 -22.91 5.66 -33.91
CA ASP A 121 -24.07 5.18 -33.16
C ASP A 121 -23.64 4.34 -31.93
N TRP A 122 -24.06 4.76 -30.73
CA TRP A 122 -23.81 4.04 -29.49
C TRP A 122 -25.12 3.51 -28.92
N LYS A 123 -25.31 2.19 -28.99
CA LYS A 123 -26.60 1.52 -28.70
C LYS A 123 -26.83 1.13 -27.25
N PHE A 124 -25.82 1.27 -26.39
CA PHE A 124 -25.83 0.69 -25.04
C PHE A 124 -26.16 1.70 -23.94
N GLY A 125 -26.13 3.00 -24.22
CA GLY A 125 -26.39 4.03 -23.22
C GLY A 125 -26.21 5.44 -23.77
N GLU A 126 -25.94 6.40 -22.89
CA GLU A 126 -25.73 7.78 -23.30
C GLU A 126 -24.35 7.95 -23.96
N LYS A 127 -24.31 8.67 -25.10
CA LYS A 127 -23.07 9.13 -25.74
C LYS A 127 -22.89 10.62 -25.45
N VAL A 128 -21.80 10.99 -24.79
CA VAL A 128 -21.44 12.38 -24.51
C VAL A 128 -20.09 12.70 -25.18
N VAL A 129 -20.04 13.79 -25.94
CA VAL A 129 -18.79 14.29 -26.53
C VAL A 129 -18.36 15.55 -25.78
N HIS A 130 -17.21 15.46 -25.12
CA HIS A 130 -16.52 16.59 -24.50
C HIS A 130 -15.32 16.96 -25.36
N TYR A 131 -15.52 17.96 -26.21
CA TYR A 131 -14.47 18.53 -27.05
C TYR A 131 -13.83 19.74 -26.38
N ARG A 132 -12.53 19.68 -26.14
CA ARG A 132 -11.79 20.76 -25.46
C ARG A 132 -11.34 21.84 -26.43
N THR A 133 -11.15 23.05 -25.91
CA THR A 133 -10.64 24.20 -26.68
C THR A 133 -9.14 24.13 -26.98
N GLY A 134 -8.41 23.18 -26.40
CA GLY A 134 -6.99 22.97 -26.63
C GLY A 134 -6.51 21.61 -26.13
N ASN A 135 -5.22 21.34 -26.31
CA ASN A 135 -4.58 20.10 -25.90
C ASN A 135 -4.12 20.22 -24.45
N VAL A 136 -4.81 19.55 -23.54
CA VAL A 136 -4.47 19.55 -22.11
C VAL A 136 -3.41 18.50 -21.77
N GLY A 137 -3.17 17.57 -22.69
CA GLY A 137 -2.16 16.52 -22.57
C GLY A 137 -2.62 15.33 -21.75
N LEU A 138 -1.86 14.23 -21.88
CA LEU A 138 -2.24 12.91 -21.35
C LEU A 138 -2.54 12.90 -19.85
N GLN A 139 -1.71 13.55 -19.04
CA GLN A 139 -1.91 13.60 -17.60
C GLN A 139 -3.23 14.30 -17.21
N ALA A 140 -3.50 15.48 -17.78
CA ALA A 140 -4.73 16.21 -17.49
C ALA A 140 -5.96 15.44 -18.02
N GLN A 141 -5.88 14.87 -19.22
CA GLN A 141 -6.97 14.05 -19.77
C GLN A 141 -7.37 12.91 -18.83
N TRP A 142 -6.40 12.16 -18.28
CA TRP A 142 -6.67 11.10 -17.31
C TRP A 142 -7.25 11.62 -15.99
N LEU A 143 -6.70 12.70 -15.43
CA LEU A 143 -7.13 13.24 -14.14
C LEU A 143 -8.52 13.89 -14.19
N GLU A 144 -8.92 14.42 -15.35
CA GLU A 144 -10.21 15.06 -15.60
C GLU A 144 -11.28 14.09 -16.16
N ALA A 145 -10.89 12.89 -16.60
CA ALA A 145 -11.77 11.96 -17.28
C ALA A 145 -13.00 11.58 -16.43
N TRP A 146 -12.82 11.50 -15.12
CA TRP A 146 -13.82 10.93 -14.25
C TRP A 146 -13.73 11.39 -12.79
N TRP A 147 -14.90 11.74 -12.24
CA TRP A 147 -15.15 11.84 -10.82
C TRP A 147 -16.40 11.00 -10.51
N PRO A 148 -16.31 9.95 -9.66
CA PRO A 148 -17.44 9.08 -9.39
C PRO A 148 -18.59 9.83 -8.72
N SER A 149 -19.78 9.73 -9.29
CA SER A 149 -21.02 10.28 -8.70
C SER A 149 -21.50 9.47 -7.49
N SER A 150 -21.14 8.19 -7.42
CA SER A 150 -21.50 7.27 -6.33
C SER A 150 -20.47 6.13 -6.18
N ASP A 151 -20.59 5.36 -5.10
CA ASP A 151 -19.83 4.11 -4.88
C ASP A 151 -20.28 2.95 -5.79
N HIS A 152 -21.27 3.20 -6.67
CA HIS A 152 -21.81 2.23 -7.62
C HIS A 152 -21.60 2.67 -9.07
N GLU A 153 -20.71 3.63 -9.30
CA GLU A 153 -20.27 4.03 -10.63
C GLU A 153 -18.83 3.54 -10.85
N PHE A 154 -18.61 2.78 -11.91
CA PHE A 154 -17.30 2.25 -12.29
C PHE A 154 -16.89 2.84 -13.64
N ALA A 155 -15.64 3.23 -13.78
CA ALA A 155 -15.13 3.79 -15.03
C ALA A 155 -14.14 2.87 -15.71
N PHE A 156 -14.31 2.68 -17.01
CA PHE A 156 -13.29 2.12 -17.88
C PHE A 156 -12.64 3.25 -18.67
N VAL A 157 -11.37 3.53 -18.41
CA VAL A 157 -10.64 4.59 -19.12
C VAL A 157 -9.82 3.97 -20.24
N VAL A 158 -9.99 4.50 -21.45
CA VAL A 158 -9.53 3.92 -22.70
C VAL A 158 -8.84 4.98 -23.53
N GLU A 159 -7.58 4.78 -23.90
CA GLU A 159 -6.91 5.64 -24.87
C GLU A 159 -7.30 5.24 -26.31
N ASP A 160 -7.26 6.19 -27.25
CA ASP A 160 -7.68 6.02 -28.64
C ASP A 160 -6.91 4.92 -29.39
N ASP A 161 -5.72 4.52 -28.95
CA ASP A 161 -4.94 3.43 -29.58
C ASP A 161 -5.22 2.02 -29.05
N LEU A 162 -6.16 1.88 -28.11
CA LEU A 162 -6.56 0.58 -27.59
C LEU A 162 -7.54 -0.14 -28.51
N GLU A 163 -7.54 -1.47 -28.41
CA GLU A 163 -8.57 -2.36 -28.95
C GLU A 163 -8.94 -3.37 -27.86
N VAL A 164 -10.23 -3.60 -27.67
CA VAL A 164 -10.75 -4.47 -26.61
C VAL A 164 -11.45 -5.71 -27.15
N SER A 165 -11.36 -6.80 -26.38
CA SER A 165 -12.02 -8.07 -26.69
C SER A 165 -13.54 -7.89 -26.55
N PRO A 166 -14.37 -8.48 -27.42
CA PRO A 166 -15.82 -8.47 -27.24
C PRO A 166 -16.28 -8.98 -25.86
N LEU A 167 -15.46 -9.81 -25.21
CA LEU A 167 -15.75 -10.45 -23.92
C LEU A 167 -15.40 -9.59 -22.70
N TYR A 168 -14.76 -8.43 -22.88
CA TYR A 168 -14.17 -7.70 -21.76
C TYR A 168 -15.20 -7.30 -20.70
N TYR A 169 -16.38 -6.84 -21.12
CA TYR A 169 -17.38 -6.28 -20.21
C TYR A 169 -18.02 -7.38 -19.35
N GLU A 170 -18.41 -8.49 -19.95
CA GLU A 170 -18.97 -9.63 -19.23
C GLU A 170 -18.00 -10.14 -18.15
N PHE A 171 -16.70 -10.23 -18.50
CA PHE A 171 -15.65 -10.56 -17.55
C PHE A 171 -15.55 -9.54 -16.41
N VAL A 172 -15.49 -8.24 -16.73
CA VAL A 172 -15.42 -7.16 -15.72
C VAL A 172 -16.65 -7.18 -14.80
N LYS A 173 -17.86 -7.36 -15.35
CA LYS A 173 -19.09 -7.48 -14.58
C LYS A 173 -18.99 -8.65 -13.61
N ALA A 174 -18.52 -9.82 -14.05
CA ALA A 174 -18.33 -10.97 -13.17
C ALA A 174 -17.36 -10.66 -12.01
N LEU A 175 -16.25 -9.96 -12.28
CA LEU A 175 -15.30 -9.55 -11.24
C LEU A 175 -15.89 -8.55 -10.24
N ILE A 176 -16.62 -7.53 -10.71
CA ILE A 176 -17.27 -6.54 -9.84
C ILE A 176 -18.29 -7.23 -8.93
N MET A 177 -19.12 -8.13 -9.50
CA MET A 177 -20.10 -8.88 -8.72
C MET A 177 -19.44 -9.77 -7.66
N ASN A 178 -18.32 -10.43 -7.99
CA ASN A 178 -17.64 -11.36 -7.10
C ASN A 178 -16.72 -10.71 -6.06
N PHE A 179 -16.08 -9.58 -6.36
CA PHE A 179 -15.07 -8.98 -5.46
C PHE A 179 -15.45 -7.63 -4.89
N TYR A 180 -16.49 -6.98 -5.41
CA TYR A 180 -16.98 -5.71 -4.87
C TYR A 180 -18.29 -5.88 -4.09
N TYR A 181 -19.26 -6.61 -4.66
CA TYR A 181 -20.60 -6.75 -4.06
C TYR A 181 -20.80 -8.01 -3.22
N ASN A 182 -20.03 -9.07 -3.45
CA ASN A 182 -20.09 -10.28 -2.62
C ASN A 182 -19.29 -10.06 -1.32
N ALA A 183 -19.98 -9.86 -0.21
CA ALA A 183 -19.39 -9.62 1.10
C ALA A 183 -18.34 -10.66 1.54
N SER A 184 -18.52 -11.94 1.18
CA SER A 184 -17.59 -13.01 1.57
C SER A 184 -16.29 -13.00 0.77
N ASN A 185 -16.28 -12.30 -0.36
CA ASN A 185 -15.14 -12.18 -1.28
C ASN A 185 -14.71 -10.71 -1.46
N TYR A 186 -15.27 -9.78 -0.67
CA TYR A 186 -14.95 -8.37 -0.75
C TYR A 186 -13.58 -8.08 -0.14
N SER A 187 -12.79 -7.23 -0.80
CA SER A 187 -11.64 -6.59 -0.16
C SER A 187 -11.59 -5.11 -0.50
N PRO A 188 -11.47 -4.23 0.51
CA PRO A 188 -11.28 -2.81 0.27
C PRO A 188 -9.89 -2.50 -0.31
N SER A 189 -8.99 -3.48 -0.35
CA SER A 189 -7.64 -3.29 -0.87
C SER A 189 -7.56 -3.39 -2.41
N ILE A 190 -8.70 -3.53 -3.10
CA ILE A 190 -8.75 -3.66 -4.56
C ILE A 190 -9.14 -2.33 -5.19
N PHE A 191 -8.29 -1.79 -6.07
CA PHE A 191 -8.53 -0.50 -6.73
C PHE A 191 -9.16 -0.59 -8.12
N GLY A 192 -9.20 -1.79 -8.71
CA GLY A 192 -9.69 -1.94 -10.06
C GLY A 192 -9.39 -3.29 -10.71
N VAL A 193 -9.58 -3.31 -12.03
CA VAL A 193 -9.27 -4.44 -12.92
C VAL A 193 -8.41 -3.94 -14.06
N SER A 194 -7.38 -4.71 -14.41
CA SER A 194 -6.59 -4.51 -15.62
C SER A 194 -6.98 -5.52 -16.70
N LEU A 195 -7.25 -5.03 -17.91
CA LEU A 195 -7.50 -5.84 -19.10
C LEU A 195 -6.24 -6.15 -19.91
N GLN A 196 -5.17 -5.39 -19.69
CA GLN A 196 -3.86 -5.69 -20.28
C GLN A 196 -3.21 -6.88 -19.58
N ARG A 197 -2.31 -7.54 -20.29
CA ARG A 197 -1.41 -8.53 -19.69
C ARG A 197 -0.37 -7.83 -18.81
N ALA A 198 -0.06 -8.43 -17.66
CA ALA A 198 1.14 -8.05 -16.92
C ALA A 198 2.36 -8.71 -17.59
N ARG A 199 3.41 -7.93 -17.92
CA ARG A 199 4.57 -8.45 -18.68
C ARG A 199 5.89 -8.43 -17.89
N PHE A 200 6.16 -7.36 -17.16
CA PHE A 200 7.45 -7.12 -16.52
C PHE A 200 7.29 -6.63 -15.08
N VAL A 201 8.26 -6.97 -14.25
CA VAL A 201 8.43 -6.37 -12.92
C VAL A 201 8.99 -4.94 -13.10
N PRO A 202 8.33 -3.89 -12.58
CA PRO A 202 8.73 -2.49 -12.75
C PRO A 202 9.88 -2.06 -11.82
N GLY A 203 10.23 -2.88 -10.84
CA GLY A 203 11.39 -2.66 -9.98
C GLY A 203 12.71 -2.76 -10.75
N LYS A 204 13.74 -2.11 -10.23
CA LYS A 204 15.11 -2.16 -10.75
C LYS A 204 15.58 -3.61 -10.74
N HIS A 205 16.14 -4.08 -11.87
CA HIS A 205 16.47 -5.48 -12.12
C HIS A 205 15.27 -6.44 -12.30
N GLY A 206 14.07 -5.89 -12.47
CA GLY A 206 12.88 -6.66 -12.78
C GLY A 206 12.98 -7.42 -14.11
N ASN A 207 12.48 -8.66 -14.10
CA ASN A 207 12.46 -9.55 -15.27
C ASN A 207 11.04 -9.70 -15.83
N LYS A 208 10.89 -10.51 -16.89
CA LYS A 208 9.58 -10.99 -17.34
C LYS A 208 8.88 -11.69 -16.18
N LEU A 209 7.60 -11.40 -15.99
CA LEU A 209 6.78 -12.05 -14.97
C LEU A 209 6.71 -13.56 -15.24
N GLN A 210 6.83 -14.34 -14.18
CA GLN A 210 6.74 -15.79 -14.20
C GLN A 210 5.52 -16.20 -13.38
N LEU A 211 4.51 -16.75 -14.04
CA LEU A 211 3.33 -17.33 -13.44
C LEU A 211 3.19 -18.75 -13.95
N ASP A 212 2.69 -19.65 -13.11
CA ASP A 212 2.30 -20.97 -13.57
C ASP A 212 1.09 -20.90 -14.51
N ASP A 213 0.96 -21.91 -15.36
CA ASP A 213 -0.10 -21.97 -16.37
C ASP A 213 -1.51 -22.19 -15.76
N GLN A 214 -1.61 -22.47 -14.46
CA GLN A 214 -2.87 -22.69 -13.74
C GLN A 214 -3.43 -21.40 -13.13
N THR A 215 -2.55 -20.45 -12.78
CA THR A 215 -2.92 -19.15 -12.23
C THR A 215 -3.47 -18.28 -13.35
N ARG A 216 -4.79 -18.20 -13.48
CA ARG A 216 -5.49 -17.38 -14.49
C ARG A 216 -5.84 -15.97 -14.01
N LEU A 217 -6.08 -15.83 -12.71
CA LEU A 217 -6.49 -14.58 -12.07
C LEU A 217 -5.60 -14.36 -10.85
N PHE A 218 -5.09 -13.14 -10.69
CA PHE A 218 -4.24 -12.77 -9.56
C PHE A 218 -4.36 -11.29 -9.26
N LEU A 219 -3.83 -10.87 -8.11
CA LEU A 219 -3.78 -9.49 -7.70
C LEU A 219 -2.34 -8.97 -7.78
N TYR A 220 -2.18 -7.73 -8.25
CA TYR A 220 -0.87 -7.12 -8.41
C TYR A 220 -0.93 -5.61 -8.12
N GLN A 221 0.06 -5.05 -7.43
CA GLN A 221 0.07 -3.62 -7.06
C GLN A 221 0.23 -2.66 -8.26
N LEU A 222 0.51 -3.16 -9.46
CA LEU A 222 0.75 -2.31 -10.63
C LEU A 222 -0.53 -1.89 -11.35
N VAL A 223 -0.65 -0.61 -11.70
CA VAL A 223 -1.73 -0.12 -12.56
C VAL A 223 -1.58 -0.59 -14.00
N GLY A 224 -2.69 -0.92 -14.64
CA GLY A 224 -2.73 -1.39 -16.01
C GLY A 224 -3.03 -0.28 -17.01
N THR A 225 -2.01 0.41 -17.52
CA THR A 225 -2.20 1.62 -18.35
C THR A 225 -2.95 1.40 -19.66
N TRP A 226 -3.02 0.18 -20.19
CA TRP A 226 -3.74 -0.18 -21.43
C TRP A 226 -5.01 -0.98 -21.15
N GLY A 227 -5.95 -0.34 -20.47
CA GLY A 227 -7.26 -0.91 -20.19
C GLY A 227 -7.52 -1.06 -18.70
N GLN A 228 -7.52 0.06 -17.98
CA GLN A 228 -7.80 0.11 -16.55
C GLN A 228 -9.28 0.38 -16.29
N ILE A 229 -9.91 -0.49 -15.52
CA ILE A 229 -11.19 -0.24 -14.87
C ILE A 229 -10.89 0.29 -13.48
N LEU A 230 -11.44 1.44 -13.13
CA LEU A 230 -11.24 2.12 -11.85
C LEU A 230 -12.44 1.91 -10.93
N PHE A 231 -12.18 1.54 -9.69
CA PHE A 231 -13.21 1.51 -8.65
C PHE A 231 -13.39 2.91 -8.05
N PRO A 232 -14.62 3.27 -7.65
CA PRO A 232 -14.96 4.66 -7.31
C PRO A 232 -14.20 5.18 -6.09
N LYS A 233 -14.21 4.45 -4.96
CA LYS A 233 -13.55 4.91 -3.72
C LYS A 233 -12.04 5.12 -3.91
N PRO A 234 -11.27 4.13 -4.44
CA PRO A 234 -9.82 4.29 -4.55
C PRO A 234 -9.41 5.37 -5.55
N TRP A 235 -10.17 5.55 -6.65
CA TRP A 235 -9.89 6.65 -7.58
C TRP A 235 -10.17 8.03 -6.97
N LYS A 236 -11.29 8.18 -6.25
CA LYS A 236 -11.62 9.43 -5.56
C LYS A 236 -10.56 9.79 -4.51
N GLU A 237 -10.12 8.79 -3.75
CA GLU A 237 -9.01 8.94 -2.79
C GLU A 237 -7.72 9.36 -3.50
N PHE A 238 -7.36 8.72 -4.62
CA PHE A 238 -6.20 9.10 -5.42
C PHE A 238 -6.28 10.56 -5.87
N ARG A 239 -7.43 11.03 -6.37
CA ARG A 239 -7.55 12.41 -6.87
C ARG A 239 -7.32 13.43 -5.77
N LEU A 240 -7.89 13.20 -4.58
CA LEU A 240 -7.66 14.04 -3.41
C LEU A 240 -6.19 14.01 -2.97
N TRP A 241 -5.60 12.81 -2.88
CA TRP A 241 -4.19 12.64 -2.55
C TRP A 241 -3.25 13.32 -3.55
N TYR A 242 -3.56 13.22 -4.85
CA TYR A 242 -2.79 13.86 -5.91
C TYR A 242 -2.85 15.38 -5.78
N ASP A 243 -4.04 15.96 -5.59
CA ASP A 243 -4.21 17.41 -5.51
C ASP A 243 -3.45 17.98 -4.29
N GLU A 244 -3.52 17.30 -3.14
CA GLU A 244 -2.78 17.66 -1.93
C GLU A 244 -1.25 17.60 -2.15
N ASN A 245 -0.74 16.47 -2.65
CA ASN A 245 0.70 16.30 -2.85
C ASN A 245 1.23 17.25 -3.92
N LYS A 246 0.48 17.45 -4.99
CA LYS A 246 0.82 18.39 -6.05
C LYS A 246 0.89 19.82 -5.52
N ALA A 247 -0.07 20.24 -4.70
CA ALA A 247 -0.11 21.58 -4.09
C ALA A 247 1.06 21.81 -3.12
N LYS A 248 1.49 20.78 -2.38
CA LYS A 248 2.67 20.82 -1.50
C LYS A 248 4.01 20.81 -2.26
N GLY A 249 3.99 20.66 -3.59
CA GLY A 249 5.20 20.58 -4.40
C GLY A 249 5.90 19.23 -4.36
N ASN A 250 5.28 18.21 -3.75
CA ASN A 250 5.81 16.85 -3.71
C ASN A 250 5.92 16.27 -5.13
N LYS A 251 6.79 15.28 -5.30
CA LYS A 251 6.99 14.57 -6.55
C LYS A 251 6.75 13.08 -6.33
N PRO A 252 6.22 12.35 -7.32
CA PRO A 252 5.90 10.93 -7.19
C PRO A 252 7.15 10.05 -7.37
N PHE A 253 8.23 10.42 -6.69
CA PHE A 253 9.47 9.65 -6.71
C PHE A 253 9.31 8.42 -5.83
N LEU A 254 9.67 7.27 -6.40
CA LEU A 254 9.74 6.00 -5.71
C LEU A 254 11.03 5.32 -6.16
N GLU A 255 12.05 5.38 -5.32
CA GLU A 255 13.36 4.83 -5.65
C GLU A 255 13.27 3.33 -5.94
N GLY A 256 14.13 2.84 -6.83
CA GLY A 256 14.06 1.45 -7.28
C GLY A 256 12.98 1.16 -8.32
N MET A 257 12.09 2.09 -8.66
CA MET A 257 11.08 1.89 -9.73
C MET A 257 11.49 2.56 -11.04
N VAL A 258 11.24 1.90 -12.19
CA VAL A 258 11.51 2.48 -13.53
C VAL A 258 10.69 3.73 -13.81
N THR A 259 9.51 3.84 -13.20
CA THR A 259 8.58 4.97 -13.36
C THR A 259 9.14 6.29 -12.81
N THR A 260 10.04 6.22 -11.82
CA THR A 260 10.80 7.40 -11.36
C THR A 260 11.69 7.94 -12.47
N GLY A 261 12.33 7.06 -13.25
CA GLY A 261 13.12 7.47 -14.42
C GLY A 261 12.25 8.10 -15.51
N TRP A 262 11.07 7.54 -15.76
CA TRP A 262 10.10 8.11 -16.71
C TRP A 262 9.67 9.51 -16.30
N TYR A 263 9.32 9.69 -15.02
CA TYR A 263 8.89 10.99 -14.51
C TYR A 263 10.01 12.03 -14.55
N LYS A 264 11.26 11.66 -14.21
CA LYS A 264 12.42 12.55 -14.35
C LYS A 264 12.62 13.02 -15.80
N LYS A 265 12.29 12.20 -16.80
CA LYS A 265 12.40 12.52 -18.22
C LYS A 265 11.20 13.31 -18.77
N MET A 266 9.99 12.92 -18.39
CA MET A 266 8.75 13.41 -19.01
C MET A 266 8.03 14.48 -18.18
N GLY A 267 8.34 14.58 -16.88
CA GLY A 267 7.71 15.49 -15.95
C GLY A 267 6.20 15.29 -15.86
N GLU A 268 5.48 16.42 -15.81
CA GLU A 268 4.01 16.49 -15.65
C GLU A 268 3.23 16.17 -16.93
N ARG A 269 3.78 15.29 -17.77
CA ARG A 269 3.11 14.77 -18.97
C ARG A 269 2.50 13.38 -18.73
N ILE A 270 2.87 12.71 -17.63
CA ILE A 270 2.45 11.35 -17.31
C ILE A 270 1.89 11.24 -15.89
N TRP A 271 0.70 10.64 -15.78
CA TRP A 271 0.01 10.45 -14.51
C TRP A 271 0.43 9.16 -13.79
N THR A 272 0.93 8.15 -14.53
CA THR A 272 1.21 6.81 -14.01
C THR A 272 2.14 6.79 -12.78
N PRO A 273 3.24 7.57 -12.72
CA PRO A 273 4.10 7.60 -11.54
C PRO A 273 3.36 8.08 -10.29
N TRP A 274 2.48 9.08 -10.42
CA TRP A 274 1.64 9.57 -9.32
C TRP A 274 0.73 8.49 -8.77
N PHE A 275 0.06 7.77 -9.67
CA PHE A 275 -0.83 6.69 -9.26
C PHE A 275 -0.05 5.53 -8.60
N ILE A 276 1.09 5.13 -9.16
CA ILE A 276 1.93 4.08 -8.55
C ILE A 276 2.40 4.48 -7.15
N LYS A 277 2.80 5.75 -6.95
CA LYS A 277 3.21 6.24 -5.63
C LYS A 277 2.05 6.18 -4.63
N PHE A 278 0.85 6.58 -5.04
CA PHE A 278 -0.37 6.43 -4.24
C PHE A 278 -0.69 4.96 -3.90
N ILE A 279 -0.60 4.05 -4.87
CA ILE A 279 -0.84 2.62 -4.62
C ILE A 279 0.18 2.06 -3.63
N GLN A 280 1.45 2.49 -3.71
CA GLN A 280 2.47 2.11 -2.74
C GLN A 280 2.16 2.65 -1.33
N SER A 281 1.74 3.91 -1.22
CA SER A 281 1.41 4.50 0.09
C SER A 281 0.18 3.85 0.72
N ARG A 282 -0.83 3.48 -0.07
CA ARG A 282 -2.07 2.85 0.42
C ARG A 282 -2.06 1.33 0.44
N GLY A 283 -1.11 0.65 -0.21
CA GLY A 283 -1.05 -0.81 -0.26
C GLY A 283 -2.27 -1.41 -0.95
N TYR A 284 -2.65 -0.84 -2.09
CA TYR A 284 -3.76 -1.30 -2.93
C TYR A 284 -3.29 -2.30 -4.00
N PHE A 285 -4.21 -3.10 -4.54
CA PHE A 285 -3.97 -4.12 -5.56
C PHE A 285 -4.97 -4.01 -6.71
N ASN A 286 -4.54 -4.39 -7.89
CA ASN A 286 -5.32 -4.48 -9.12
C ASN A 286 -5.59 -5.94 -9.45
N ILE A 287 -6.74 -6.25 -10.01
CA ILE A 287 -6.98 -7.60 -10.56
C ILE A 287 -6.34 -7.70 -11.95
N TYR A 288 -5.59 -8.77 -12.19
CA TYR A 288 -4.98 -9.09 -13.47
C TYR A 288 -5.35 -10.50 -13.93
N THR A 289 -5.28 -10.68 -15.25
CA THR A 289 -5.41 -11.99 -15.90
C THR A 289 -4.06 -12.48 -16.40
N ASN A 290 -3.92 -13.81 -16.42
CA ASN A 290 -2.86 -14.53 -17.13
C ASN A 290 -3.52 -15.42 -18.17
N LEU A 291 -3.80 -14.83 -19.33
CA LEU A 291 -4.37 -15.54 -20.47
C LEU A 291 -3.19 -16.04 -21.31
N LEU A 292 -2.94 -17.35 -21.26
CA LEU A 292 -1.81 -18.01 -21.92
C LEU A 292 -1.63 -17.56 -23.39
N HIS A 293 -0.44 -17.78 -23.93
CA HIS A 293 -0.08 -17.40 -25.32
C HIS A 293 -0.07 -15.89 -25.59
N GLU A 294 0.28 -15.10 -24.56
CA GLU A 294 0.33 -13.63 -24.61
C GLU A 294 -1.01 -12.99 -25.01
N ARG A 295 -2.13 -13.59 -24.58
CA ARG A 295 -3.47 -13.05 -24.81
C ARG A 295 -3.82 -11.99 -23.76
N ALA A 296 -4.70 -11.07 -24.12
CA ALA A 296 -5.23 -10.03 -23.24
C ALA A 296 -6.65 -9.63 -23.65
N LEU A 297 -7.40 -9.00 -22.74
CA LEU A 297 -8.73 -8.45 -23.01
C LEU A 297 -8.67 -7.02 -23.59
N SER A 298 -7.50 -6.38 -23.52
CA SER A 298 -7.19 -5.10 -24.13
C SER A 298 -5.77 -5.12 -24.66
N VAL A 299 -5.56 -4.60 -25.87
CA VAL A 299 -4.25 -4.46 -26.50
C VAL A 299 -4.03 -3.00 -26.90
N SER A 300 -2.81 -2.49 -26.72
CA SER A 300 -2.42 -1.20 -27.31
C SER A 300 -1.73 -1.44 -28.64
N HIS A 301 -2.19 -0.73 -29.67
CA HIS A 301 -1.53 -0.75 -30.99
C HIS A 301 -0.25 0.08 -31.02
N ARG A 302 0.07 0.77 -29.92
CA ARG A 302 1.29 1.57 -29.75
C ARG A 302 1.48 2.50 -30.94
N ASP A 303 0.37 3.15 -31.33
CA ASP A 303 0.34 4.07 -32.45
C ASP A 303 1.25 5.26 -32.16
N ALA A 304 1.82 5.87 -33.21
CA ALA A 304 2.69 7.03 -33.05
C ALA A 304 1.98 8.14 -32.24
N GLY A 305 2.68 8.75 -31.29
CA GLY A 305 2.12 9.70 -30.33
C GLY A 305 3.13 10.08 -29.24
N VAL A 306 2.62 10.48 -28.06
CA VAL A 306 3.46 10.98 -26.94
C VAL A 306 4.52 9.96 -26.49
N ASN A 307 4.18 8.67 -26.50
CA ASN A 307 5.04 7.60 -25.99
C ASN A 307 5.84 6.88 -27.08
N TYR A 308 5.39 6.93 -28.33
CA TYR A 308 5.97 6.18 -29.46
C TYR A 308 6.23 7.10 -30.65
N GLY A 309 7.48 7.15 -31.13
CA GLY A 309 7.81 7.95 -32.31
C GLY A 309 7.32 7.34 -33.64
N LYS A 310 6.95 6.06 -33.64
CA LYS A 310 6.40 5.31 -34.78
C LYS A 310 5.43 4.24 -34.29
N THR A 311 4.40 3.92 -35.08
CA THR A 311 3.49 2.81 -34.79
C THR A 311 4.24 1.48 -34.75
N ALA A 312 4.06 0.72 -33.67
CA ALA A 312 4.74 -0.56 -33.45
C ALA A 312 3.81 -1.79 -33.56
N GLY A 313 2.50 -1.56 -33.75
CA GLY A 313 1.49 -2.61 -33.78
C GLY A 313 1.12 -3.11 -32.38
N PRO A 314 0.20 -4.10 -32.29
CA PRO A 314 -0.34 -4.56 -31.02
C PRO A 314 0.77 -5.07 -30.09
N ASP A 315 0.67 -4.77 -28.80
CA ASP A 315 1.63 -5.21 -27.77
C ASP A 315 1.48 -6.70 -27.40
N SER A 316 0.31 -7.27 -27.70
CA SER A 316 -0.13 -8.62 -27.33
C SER A 316 -1.22 -9.14 -28.26
N LYS A 317 -1.76 -10.33 -28.00
CA LYS A 317 -2.86 -10.90 -28.80
C LYS A 317 -4.20 -10.58 -28.14
N LEU A 318 -5.15 -10.06 -28.91
CA LEU A 318 -6.50 -9.86 -28.41
C LEU A 318 -7.18 -11.22 -28.19
N LEU A 319 -7.86 -11.40 -27.05
CA LEU A 319 -8.67 -12.59 -26.80
C LEU A 319 -9.93 -12.54 -27.67
N GLU A 320 -10.14 -13.57 -28.48
CA GLU A 320 -11.34 -13.72 -29.30
C GLU A 320 -12.24 -14.83 -28.75
N GLU A 321 -13.56 -14.69 -28.92
CA GLU A 321 -14.56 -15.68 -28.47
C GLU A 321 -14.31 -17.08 -29.01
N LYS A 322 -13.93 -17.19 -30.29
CA LYS A 322 -13.66 -18.48 -30.95
C LYS A 322 -12.37 -19.16 -30.46
N SER A 323 -11.57 -18.48 -29.63
CA SER A 323 -10.25 -18.93 -29.17
C SER A 323 -10.23 -19.33 -27.69
N LEU A 324 -11.39 -19.47 -27.05
CA LEU A 324 -11.49 -19.83 -25.63
C LEU A 324 -11.20 -21.31 -25.38
N ASP A 325 -10.07 -21.56 -24.73
CA ASP A 325 -9.60 -22.84 -24.17
C ASP A 325 -9.91 -22.95 -22.65
N PHE A 326 -10.70 -22.01 -22.11
CA PHE A 326 -11.09 -21.94 -20.71
C PHE A 326 -12.43 -21.22 -20.53
N ASN A 327 -13.04 -21.37 -19.35
CA ASN A 327 -14.19 -20.58 -18.95
C ASN A 327 -13.73 -19.22 -18.40
N LEU A 328 -13.94 -18.14 -19.16
CA LEU A 328 -13.57 -16.78 -18.78
C LEU A 328 -14.33 -16.28 -17.54
N LEU A 329 -15.53 -16.80 -17.29
CA LEU A 329 -16.41 -16.37 -16.19
C LEU A 329 -16.24 -17.19 -14.92
N GLU A 330 -15.38 -18.20 -14.94
CA GLU A 330 -15.03 -18.98 -13.76
C GLU A 330 -14.10 -18.16 -12.86
N VAL A 331 -14.69 -17.51 -11.85
CA VAL A 331 -13.97 -16.66 -10.88
C VAL A 331 -13.76 -17.44 -9.58
N GLN A 332 -12.51 -17.70 -9.23
CA GLN A 332 -12.15 -18.33 -7.96
C GLN A 332 -12.41 -17.38 -6.77
N PRO A 333 -12.67 -17.90 -5.56
CA PRO A 333 -12.79 -17.09 -4.35
C PRO A 333 -11.55 -16.21 -4.11
N LEU A 334 -11.72 -15.03 -3.51
CA LEU A 334 -10.62 -14.08 -3.34
C LEU A 334 -9.46 -14.67 -2.52
N ARG A 335 -9.80 -15.49 -1.51
CA ARG A 335 -8.84 -16.17 -0.63
C ARG A 335 -7.92 -17.18 -1.34
N SER A 336 -8.29 -17.66 -2.52
CA SER A 336 -7.46 -18.58 -3.32
C SER A 336 -6.63 -17.87 -4.39
N LEU A 337 -6.89 -16.58 -4.65
CA LEU A 337 -6.08 -15.81 -5.58
C LEU A 337 -4.75 -15.46 -4.95
N ARG A 338 -3.69 -15.48 -5.77
CA ARG A 338 -2.37 -15.00 -5.36
C ARG A 338 -2.28 -13.48 -5.46
N TRP A 339 -1.60 -12.86 -4.51
CA TRP A 339 -1.40 -11.41 -4.44
C TRP A 339 0.07 -11.10 -4.57
N TYR A 340 0.44 -10.11 -5.36
CA TYR A 340 1.83 -9.78 -5.64
C TYR A 340 2.13 -8.30 -5.39
N ASP A 341 3.23 -8.03 -4.68
CA ASP A 341 3.75 -6.67 -4.51
C ASP A 341 4.43 -6.15 -5.78
N PHE A 342 4.92 -4.91 -5.81
CA PHE A 342 5.62 -4.35 -6.99
C PHE A 342 6.81 -5.16 -7.50
N CYS A 343 7.49 -5.93 -6.65
CA CYS A 343 8.59 -6.82 -7.00
C CYS A 343 8.13 -8.19 -7.48
N PHE A 344 6.82 -8.40 -7.56
CA PHE A 344 6.17 -9.66 -7.88
C PHE A 344 6.46 -10.77 -6.86
N ARG A 345 6.68 -10.39 -5.61
CA ARG A 345 6.75 -11.32 -4.47
C ARG A 345 5.33 -11.57 -3.98
N GLU A 346 5.03 -12.83 -3.66
CA GLU A 346 3.72 -13.19 -3.14
C GLU A 346 3.50 -12.55 -1.75
N VAL A 347 2.34 -11.92 -1.61
CA VAL A 347 1.84 -11.27 -0.40
C VAL A 347 0.66 -12.08 0.11
N HIS A 348 0.57 -12.22 1.42
CA HIS A 348 -0.56 -12.89 2.06
C HIS A 348 -1.25 -11.91 3.01
N PRO A 349 -2.26 -11.16 2.54
CA PRO A 349 -3.02 -10.21 3.35
C PRO A 349 -3.71 -10.87 4.56
N GLY A 350 -3.94 -10.09 5.61
CA GLY A 350 -4.78 -10.50 6.76
C GLY A 350 -4.09 -11.43 7.75
N LYS A 351 -2.75 -11.47 7.78
CA LYS A 351 -1.98 -12.31 8.71
C LYS A 351 -2.04 -11.77 10.16
N VAL A 352 -3.05 -12.20 10.91
CA VAL A 352 -3.24 -11.86 12.33
C VAL A 352 -3.27 -13.14 13.16
N ALA A 353 -2.43 -13.23 14.19
CA ALA A 353 -2.53 -14.24 15.22
C ALA A 353 -3.22 -13.67 16.46
N THR A 354 -4.25 -14.38 16.91
CA THR A 354 -5.05 -14.09 18.10
C THR A 354 -5.01 -15.22 19.13
N ASN A 355 -4.31 -16.31 18.84
CA ASN A 355 -4.07 -17.44 19.72
C ASN A 355 -2.80 -18.23 19.32
N LEU A 356 -2.43 -19.23 20.10
CA LEU A 356 -1.21 -20.05 19.89
C LEU A 356 -1.27 -20.93 18.63
N GLU A 357 -2.47 -21.37 18.21
CA GLU A 357 -2.64 -22.19 17.00
C GLU A 357 -2.42 -21.33 15.75
N GLU A 358 -3.05 -20.16 15.69
CA GLU A 358 -2.86 -19.18 14.62
C GLU A 358 -1.42 -18.70 14.53
N LEU A 359 -0.75 -18.46 15.67
CA LEU A 359 0.68 -18.13 15.67
C LEU A 359 1.52 -19.28 15.11
N GLY A 360 1.19 -20.53 15.46
CA GLY A 360 1.82 -21.72 14.86
C GLY A 360 1.65 -21.73 13.34
N SER A 361 0.45 -21.49 12.83
CA SER A 361 0.18 -21.40 11.38
C SER A 361 1.00 -20.28 10.70
N LEU A 362 1.06 -19.10 11.32
CA LEU A 362 1.90 -17.99 10.82
C LEU A 362 3.38 -18.38 10.73
N LEU A 363 3.92 -19.04 11.75
CA LEU A 363 5.32 -19.48 11.77
C LEU A 363 5.63 -20.44 10.61
N HIS A 364 4.74 -21.37 10.29
CA HIS A 364 4.92 -22.26 9.12
C HIS A 364 4.96 -21.48 7.80
N SER A 365 4.29 -20.32 7.71
CA SER A 365 4.36 -19.47 6.52
C SER A 365 5.68 -18.68 6.37
N LEU A 366 6.55 -18.70 7.38
CA LEU A 366 7.81 -17.94 7.44
C LEU A 366 9.06 -18.82 7.19
N GLN A 367 8.96 -19.99 6.56
CA GLN A 367 10.04 -20.98 6.45
C GLN A 367 11.30 -20.58 5.62
N LYS A 368 11.55 -19.29 5.36
CA LYS A 368 12.72 -18.85 4.58
C LYS A 368 14.04 -18.91 5.35
N GLN A 369 14.01 -18.84 6.67
CA GLN A 369 15.18 -18.83 7.57
C GLN A 369 14.84 -19.51 8.91
N ASP A 370 15.88 -19.99 9.60
CA ASP A 370 15.74 -20.66 10.90
C ASP A 370 15.44 -19.70 12.06
N SER A 371 15.58 -18.40 11.84
CA SER A 371 15.37 -17.36 12.86
C SER A 371 14.16 -16.48 12.53
N VAL A 372 13.45 -16.03 13.56
CA VAL A 372 12.32 -15.10 13.47
C VAL A 372 12.55 -13.91 14.39
N PHE A 373 12.36 -12.69 13.87
CA PHE A 373 12.34 -11.45 14.67
C PHE A 373 10.94 -11.20 15.22
N LEU A 374 10.78 -11.29 16.53
CA LEU A 374 9.60 -10.84 17.26
C LEU A 374 9.79 -9.37 17.66
N VAL A 375 9.03 -8.46 17.03
CA VAL A 375 9.17 -7.01 17.20
C VAL A 375 8.06 -6.46 18.07
N ASN A 376 8.43 -5.83 19.18
CA ASN A 376 7.52 -5.17 20.10
C ASN A 376 7.14 -3.77 19.61
N LEU A 377 5.84 -3.52 19.37
CA LEU A 377 5.31 -2.23 18.91
C LEU A 377 4.54 -1.45 19.99
N PHE A 378 4.61 -1.87 21.26
CA PHE A 378 3.97 -1.12 22.35
C PHE A 378 4.61 0.25 22.53
N GLY A 379 3.80 1.30 22.48
CA GLY A 379 4.28 2.69 22.60
C GLY A 379 5.09 3.18 21.40
N VAL A 380 5.13 2.43 20.30
CA VAL A 380 5.87 2.78 19.09
C VAL A 380 4.93 3.50 18.12
N SER A 381 5.37 4.64 17.59
CA SER A 381 4.57 5.40 16.63
C SER A 381 4.48 4.70 15.27
N ASP A 382 3.45 5.03 14.50
CA ASP A 382 3.28 4.50 13.14
C ASP A 382 4.46 4.84 12.25
N ALA A 383 4.97 6.07 12.33
CA ALA A 383 6.11 6.52 11.55
C ALA A 383 7.35 5.64 11.82
N ILE A 384 7.65 5.37 13.09
CA ILE A 384 8.77 4.49 13.47
C ILE A 384 8.54 3.07 12.95
N SER A 385 7.33 2.52 13.15
CA SER A 385 6.98 1.17 12.70
C SER A 385 7.11 1.02 11.18
N ARG A 386 6.71 2.03 10.41
CA ARG A 386 6.85 2.05 8.94
C ARG A 386 8.31 2.17 8.54
N ASN A 387 9.07 3.04 9.19
CA ASN A 387 10.49 3.19 8.93
C ASN A 387 11.25 1.88 9.16
N LEU A 388 11.00 1.20 10.29
CA LEU A 388 11.53 -0.13 10.58
C LEU A 388 11.27 -1.11 9.43
N LEU A 389 10.05 -1.17 8.93
CA LEU A 389 9.67 -2.08 7.83
C LEU A 389 10.38 -1.75 6.52
N CYS A 390 10.61 -0.47 6.22
CA CYS A 390 11.42 -0.09 5.06
C CYS A 390 12.87 -0.57 5.17
N HIS A 391 13.43 -0.58 6.39
CA HIS A 391 14.76 -1.14 6.64
C HIS A 391 14.78 -2.66 6.57
N PHE A 392 13.76 -3.34 7.09
CA PHE A 392 13.61 -4.79 6.91
C PHE A 392 13.55 -5.16 5.43
N GLU A 393 12.79 -4.41 4.64
CA GLU A 393 12.76 -4.61 3.19
C GLU A 393 14.14 -4.40 2.56
N ARG A 394 14.88 -3.34 2.92
CA ARG A 394 16.24 -3.08 2.40
C ARG A 394 17.24 -4.19 2.76
N LEU A 395 17.14 -4.74 3.96
CA LEU A 395 18.02 -5.79 4.47
C LEU A 395 17.55 -7.21 4.08
N ASP A 396 16.47 -7.33 3.30
CA ASP A 396 15.80 -8.60 2.96
C ASP A 396 15.39 -9.45 4.19
N ILE A 397 15.08 -8.80 5.31
CA ILE A 397 14.56 -9.45 6.51
C ILE A 397 13.10 -9.78 6.28
N ARG A 398 12.82 -11.06 6.02
CA ARG A 398 11.48 -11.58 5.71
C ARG A 398 10.82 -12.31 6.87
N ASN A 399 11.63 -12.79 7.81
CA ASN A 399 11.17 -13.59 8.94
C ASN A 399 11.03 -12.72 10.18
N TYR A 400 9.90 -12.04 10.28
CA TYR A 400 9.55 -11.27 11.46
C TYR A 400 8.06 -11.43 11.79
N ILE A 401 7.68 -11.09 13.02
CA ILE A 401 6.32 -10.99 13.52
C ILE A 401 6.24 -9.72 14.36
N LEU A 402 5.27 -8.87 14.04
CA LEU A 402 5.04 -7.63 14.78
C LEU A 402 4.01 -7.89 15.89
N MET A 403 4.24 -7.38 17.10
CA MET A 403 3.28 -7.56 18.21
C MET A 403 2.92 -6.23 18.85
N GLY A 404 1.64 -6.00 19.07
CA GLY A 404 1.15 -4.77 19.67
C GLY A 404 -0.30 -4.86 20.13
N PRO A 405 -0.81 -3.79 20.78
CA PRO A 405 -2.22 -3.68 21.11
C PRO A 405 -3.06 -3.56 19.83
N PRO A 406 -4.35 -3.94 19.86
CA PRO A 406 -5.25 -3.76 18.73
C PRO A 406 -5.34 -2.29 18.34
N SER A 407 -4.97 -1.97 17.11
CA SER A 407 -5.03 -0.62 16.55
C SER A 407 -5.21 -0.68 15.03
N ASP A 408 -5.70 0.43 14.45
CA ASP A 408 -5.88 0.57 13.00
C ASP A 408 -4.58 0.35 12.26
N SER A 409 -3.50 0.87 12.82
CA SER A 409 -2.15 0.74 12.30
C SER A 409 -1.68 -0.72 12.31
N LEU A 410 -1.93 -1.47 13.39
CA LEU A 410 -1.60 -2.90 13.46
C LEU A 410 -2.41 -3.71 12.44
N PHE A 411 -3.70 -3.42 12.27
CA PHE A 411 -4.52 -4.12 11.29
C PHE A 411 -4.22 -3.69 9.84
N ASP A 412 -3.79 -2.46 9.60
CA ASP A 412 -3.32 -2.02 8.29
C ASP A 412 -2.01 -2.73 7.89
N LEU A 413 -1.11 -2.96 8.86
CA LEU A 413 0.07 -3.80 8.64
C LEU A 413 -0.32 -5.22 8.22
N ALA A 414 -1.27 -5.83 8.94
CA ALA A 414 -1.80 -7.15 8.57
C ALA A 414 -2.46 -7.16 7.19
N ARG A 415 -3.26 -6.14 6.87
CA ARG A 415 -3.92 -5.96 5.57
C ARG A 415 -2.91 -5.89 4.42
N ARG A 416 -1.74 -5.30 4.66
CA ARG A 416 -0.62 -5.25 3.70
C ARG A 416 0.23 -6.52 3.66
N GLY A 417 -0.07 -7.50 4.51
CA GLY A 417 0.57 -8.82 4.53
C GLY A 417 1.72 -8.96 5.53
N HIS A 418 1.95 -7.98 6.41
CA HIS A 418 2.88 -8.13 7.51
C HIS A 418 2.23 -9.00 8.61
N PRO A 419 2.89 -10.07 9.09
CA PRO A 419 2.34 -10.91 10.17
C PRO A 419 2.32 -10.14 11.49
N VAL A 420 1.16 -10.12 12.15
CA VAL A 420 0.97 -9.45 13.43
C VAL A 420 0.38 -10.35 14.51
N ILE A 421 0.70 -10.08 15.77
CA ILE A 421 0.03 -10.65 16.94
C ILE A 421 -0.85 -9.54 17.55
N ASN A 422 -2.15 -9.79 17.60
CA ASN A 422 -3.07 -8.97 18.41
C ASN A 422 -2.93 -9.41 19.87
N VAL A 423 -2.17 -8.65 20.65
CA VAL A 423 -1.75 -9.09 21.98
C VAL A 423 -2.93 -9.25 22.95
N ASP A 424 -3.93 -8.38 22.90
CA ASP A 424 -5.08 -8.46 23.80
C ASP A 424 -5.88 -9.76 23.60
N LYS A 425 -6.17 -10.10 22.34
CA LYS A 425 -6.87 -11.35 22.03
C LYS A 425 -5.97 -12.56 22.29
N PHE A 426 -4.70 -12.47 21.93
CA PHE A 426 -3.70 -13.51 22.14
C PHE A 426 -3.57 -13.90 23.61
N ILE A 427 -3.42 -12.93 24.51
CA ILE A 427 -3.34 -13.17 25.95
C ILE A 427 -4.66 -13.68 26.53
N SER A 428 -5.79 -13.16 26.05
CA SER A 428 -7.11 -13.67 26.47
C SER A 428 -7.30 -15.15 26.12
N SER A 429 -6.79 -15.59 24.96
CA SER A 429 -6.92 -16.98 24.50
C SER A 429 -6.18 -18.00 25.37
N VAL A 430 -5.08 -17.59 26.03
CA VAL A 430 -4.26 -18.48 26.87
C VAL A 430 -4.73 -18.49 28.34
N GLY A 431 -5.96 -18.08 28.61
CA GLY A 431 -6.61 -18.25 29.92
C GLY A 431 -6.28 -17.16 30.96
N LEU A 432 -5.71 -16.04 30.53
CA LEU A 432 -5.33 -14.91 31.40
C LEU A 432 -6.43 -13.83 31.50
N SER A 433 -7.68 -14.18 31.22
CA SER A 433 -8.85 -13.29 31.30
C SER A 433 -9.16 -12.76 32.71
N LYS A 434 -8.47 -13.28 33.74
CA LYS A 434 -8.63 -12.87 35.14
C LYS A 434 -7.83 -11.64 35.56
N PHE A 435 -7.09 -11.01 34.65
CA PHE A 435 -6.40 -9.77 34.95
C PHE A 435 -7.38 -8.59 35.01
N THR A 436 -7.83 -8.25 36.22
CA THR A 436 -8.83 -7.20 36.49
C THR A 436 -8.22 -5.85 36.88
N SER A 437 -6.90 -5.64 36.75
CA SER A 437 -6.24 -4.38 37.11
C SER A 437 -6.02 -3.47 35.91
N GLN A 438 -6.53 -2.23 35.97
CA GLN A 438 -6.25 -1.15 35.01
C GLN A 438 -4.94 -0.42 35.39
N GLY A 439 -4.02 -0.18 34.42
CA GLY A 439 -2.80 0.64 34.66
C GLY A 439 -1.64 0.40 33.66
N LEU A 440 -0.59 1.23 33.73
CA LEU A 440 0.63 1.14 32.88
C LEU A 440 1.45 -0.14 33.12
N SER A 441 1.44 -0.67 34.34
CA SER A 441 2.04 -1.97 34.66
C SER A 441 1.34 -3.11 33.92
N PHE A 442 0.06 -2.95 33.56
CA PHE A 442 -0.73 -4.00 32.93
C PHE A 442 -0.35 -4.26 31.48
N GLU A 443 -0.18 -3.20 30.67
CA GLU A 443 0.28 -3.33 29.28
C GLU A 443 1.70 -3.91 29.22
N THR A 444 2.54 -3.52 30.18
CA THR A 444 3.89 -4.09 30.34
C THR A 444 3.82 -5.60 30.61
N ILE A 445 2.94 -6.04 31.51
CA ILE A 445 2.72 -7.48 31.77
C ILE A 445 2.24 -8.18 30.50
N LYS A 446 1.22 -7.68 29.81
CA LYS A 446 0.72 -8.29 28.56
C LYS A 446 1.85 -8.46 27.55
N GLY A 447 2.67 -7.44 27.36
CA GLY A 447 3.83 -7.49 26.48
C GLY A 447 4.83 -8.58 26.88
N ILE A 448 5.19 -8.67 28.17
CA ILE A 448 6.08 -9.71 28.70
C ILE A 448 5.50 -11.11 28.43
N LEU A 449 4.22 -11.31 28.71
CA LEU A 449 3.56 -12.59 28.54
C LEU A 449 3.46 -12.98 27.07
N ALA A 450 3.09 -12.03 26.19
CA ALA A 450 2.96 -12.29 24.77
C ALA A 450 4.30 -12.66 24.15
N LYS A 451 5.38 -11.94 24.50
CA LYS A 451 6.76 -12.30 24.13
C LYS A 451 7.09 -13.72 24.57
N THR A 452 6.81 -14.05 25.83
CA THR A 452 7.13 -15.36 26.43
C THR A 452 6.41 -16.51 25.73
N TYR A 453 5.09 -16.38 25.50
CA TYR A 453 4.29 -17.38 24.79
C TYR A 453 4.69 -17.48 23.31
N ALA A 454 5.02 -16.36 22.66
CA ALA A 454 5.50 -16.38 21.28
C ALA A 454 6.84 -17.12 21.15
N ILE A 455 7.81 -16.86 22.05
CA ILE A 455 9.09 -17.58 22.08
C ILE A 455 8.86 -19.08 22.32
N LYS A 456 7.96 -19.44 23.25
CA LYS A 456 7.58 -20.84 23.46
C LYS A 456 7.12 -21.48 22.15
N LYS A 457 6.22 -20.80 21.43
CA LYS A 457 5.68 -21.30 20.16
C LYS A 457 6.76 -21.41 19.08
N CYS A 458 7.67 -20.44 18.98
CA CYS A 458 8.81 -20.51 18.06
C CYS A 458 9.71 -21.72 18.36
N ILE A 459 10.08 -21.94 19.63
CA ILE A 459 10.92 -23.09 20.04
C ILE A 459 10.22 -24.41 19.70
N GLU A 460 8.93 -24.55 20.00
CA GLU A 460 8.12 -25.73 19.63
C GLU A 460 8.13 -26.02 18.12
N ASN A 461 8.22 -24.98 17.30
CA ASN A 461 8.24 -25.06 15.84
C ASN A 461 9.66 -24.98 15.26
N ARG A 462 10.70 -25.19 16.09
CA ARG A 462 12.12 -25.23 15.69
C ARG A 462 12.69 -23.91 15.14
N TYR A 463 12.10 -22.77 15.50
CA TYR A 463 12.62 -21.45 15.15
C TYR A 463 13.44 -20.83 16.28
N ASN A 464 14.63 -20.36 15.93
CA ASN A 464 15.38 -19.41 16.77
C ASN A 464 14.60 -18.08 16.81
N THR A 465 14.65 -17.37 17.92
CA THR A 465 13.87 -16.13 18.10
C THR A 465 14.74 -14.99 18.55
N TRP A 466 14.71 -13.89 17.81
CA TRP A 466 15.20 -12.58 18.23
C TRP A 466 14.02 -11.76 18.72
N VAL A 467 14.05 -11.30 19.97
CA VAL A 467 13.07 -10.37 20.53
C VAL A 467 13.70 -8.99 20.55
N MET A 468 13.11 -8.04 19.84
CA MET A 468 13.57 -6.66 19.75
C MET A 468 12.44 -5.68 20.01
N ASP A 469 12.81 -4.49 20.47
CA ASP A 469 11.88 -3.38 20.64
C ASP A 469 11.82 -2.50 19.38
N GLY A 470 10.65 -1.91 19.09
CA GLY A 470 10.49 -0.99 17.96
C GLY A 470 11.24 0.34 18.14
N SER A 471 11.82 0.59 19.33
CA SER A 471 12.80 1.66 19.57
C SER A 471 14.21 1.36 19.03
N MET A 472 14.35 0.33 18.19
CA MET A 472 15.60 -0.06 17.56
C MET A 472 15.48 -0.14 16.04
N LEU A 473 16.61 0.04 15.37
CA LEU A 473 16.73 -0.05 13.93
C LEU A 473 18.01 -0.78 13.54
N LEU A 474 17.87 -1.84 12.74
CA LEU A 474 19.00 -2.58 12.18
C LEU A 474 19.56 -1.81 10.98
N THR A 475 20.88 -1.59 10.93
CA THR A 475 21.57 -0.91 9.82
C THR A 475 22.29 -1.88 8.89
N SER A 476 22.47 -3.12 9.35
CA SER A 476 23.07 -4.23 8.61
C SER A 476 22.42 -5.53 9.06
N ASP A 477 22.69 -6.61 8.34
CA ASP A 477 22.34 -7.94 8.80
C ASP A 477 23.15 -8.28 10.05
N LEU A 478 22.54 -8.08 11.23
CA LEU A 478 23.31 -8.10 12.47
C LEU A 478 23.93 -9.45 12.80
N PHE A 479 23.28 -10.56 12.42
CA PHE A 479 23.35 -11.78 13.23
C PHE A 479 23.27 -13.10 12.48
N LEU A 480 23.15 -13.13 11.15
CA LEU A 480 23.15 -14.41 10.43
C LEU A 480 24.49 -15.15 10.55
N SER A 481 25.62 -14.47 10.75
CA SER A 481 26.94 -15.12 10.85
C SER A 481 27.45 -15.37 12.27
N GLU A 482 27.08 -14.57 13.28
CA GLU A 482 27.64 -14.68 14.65
C GLU A 482 26.87 -15.63 15.58
N SER A 483 25.66 -16.06 15.19
CA SER A 483 24.83 -16.99 15.99
C SER A 483 25.15 -18.47 15.77
N GLU A 484 25.81 -18.81 14.65
CA GLU A 484 26.26 -20.18 14.35
C GLU A 484 27.42 -20.63 15.26
N ASP A 485 28.25 -19.69 15.73
CA ASP A 485 29.52 -19.97 16.42
C ASP A 485 29.44 -19.99 17.96
N SER A 486 28.25 -19.84 18.56
CA SER A 486 28.13 -19.73 20.01
C SER A 486 27.58 -21.00 20.70
N ASN A 487 28.32 -21.51 21.69
CA ASN A 487 27.96 -22.62 22.57
C ASN A 487 26.81 -22.31 23.56
N GLY A 488 26.14 -21.15 23.44
CA GLY A 488 25.08 -20.70 24.35
C GLY A 488 23.69 -20.78 23.73
N ASP A 489 22.69 -21.12 24.54
CA ASP A 489 21.29 -21.20 24.11
C ASP A 489 20.59 -19.84 24.12
N PHE A 490 21.09 -18.89 24.91
CA PHE A 490 20.51 -17.56 25.08
C PHE A 490 21.56 -16.47 24.92
N PHE A 491 21.19 -15.39 24.25
CA PHE A 491 21.98 -14.17 24.17
C PHE A 491 21.14 -13.00 24.67
N VAL A 492 21.78 -12.05 25.35
CA VAL A 492 21.09 -10.87 25.87
C VAL A 492 21.99 -9.64 25.89
N ALA A 493 21.39 -8.50 25.54
CA ALA A 493 21.94 -7.18 25.76
C ALA A 493 20.98 -6.39 26.66
N ASN A 494 21.35 -6.31 27.95
CA ASN A 494 20.44 -5.93 29.03
C ASN A 494 19.84 -4.53 28.82
N ASN A 495 20.65 -3.55 28.41
CA ASN A 495 20.20 -2.17 28.27
C ASN A 495 19.34 -1.91 27.03
N LEU A 496 19.23 -2.90 26.15
CA LEU A 496 18.45 -2.80 24.93
C LEU A 496 17.07 -3.46 25.06
N GLU A 497 16.79 -4.32 26.04
CA GLU A 497 15.67 -5.29 25.93
C GLU A 497 15.81 -6.24 24.71
N LEU A 498 17.02 -6.40 24.18
CA LEU A 498 17.32 -7.32 23.08
C LEU A 498 17.64 -8.71 23.63
N PHE A 499 16.89 -9.71 23.17
CA PHE A 499 17.03 -11.09 23.64
C PHE A 499 17.01 -12.07 22.47
N TYR A 500 17.81 -13.12 22.55
CA TYR A 500 17.82 -14.21 21.60
C TYR A 500 17.66 -15.54 22.31
N ALA A 501 16.82 -16.41 21.75
CA ALA A 501 16.66 -17.79 22.16
C ALA A 501 16.89 -18.73 20.96
N LYS A 502 17.86 -19.63 21.13
CA LYS A 502 18.10 -20.74 20.21
C LYS A 502 17.06 -21.84 20.41
N SER A 503 16.51 -22.40 19.34
CA SER A 503 15.67 -23.60 19.41
C SER A 503 16.56 -24.85 19.53
N SER A 504 16.98 -25.13 20.76
CA SER A 504 17.77 -26.32 21.12
C SER A 504 16.97 -27.23 22.05
N SER A 505 17.46 -28.47 22.23
CA SER A 505 16.85 -29.42 23.17
C SER A 505 16.86 -28.91 24.62
N SER A 506 17.85 -28.12 25.01
CA SER A 506 17.94 -27.49 26.34
C SER A 506 16.92 -26.36 26.48
N SER A 507 16.81 -25.46 25.50
CA SER A 507 15.77 -24.43 25.48
C SER A 507 14.37 -25.03 25.52
N GLN A 508 14.13 -26.10 24.76
CA GLN A 508 12.84 -26.78 24.75
C GLN A 508 12.46 -27.35 26.12
N LYS A 509 13.41 -28.01 26.82
CA LYS A 509 13.17 -28.50 28.19
C LYS A 509 12.80 -27.38 29.15
N ILE A 510 13.59 -26.30 29.14
CA ILE A 510 13.36 -25.13 30.00
C ILE A 510 11.95 -24.57 29.76
N TRP A 511 11.54 -24.35 28.50
CA TRP A 511 10.24 -23.76 28.18
C TRP A 511 9.03 -24.69 28.45
N VAL A 512 9.24 -26.02 28.42
CA VAL A 512 8.19 -27.02 28.70
C VAL A 512 7.95 -27.21 30.22
N ASP A 513 8.96 -26.97 31.07
CA ASP A 513 8.90 -27.20 32.53
C ASP A 513 8.15 -26.08 33.31
N GLY A 514 7.00 -25.66 32.81
CA GLY A 514 6.15 -24.65 33.46
C GLY A 514 6.79 -23.25 33.52
N PHE A 515 7.84 -22.99 32.74
CA PHE A 515 8.57 -21.72 32.74
C PHE A 515 7.66 -20.53 32.48
N VAL A 516 6.72 -20.65 31.54
CA VAL A 516 5.76 -19.58 31.25
C VAL A 516 4.90 -19.25 32.48
N SER A 517 4.46 -20.26 33.23
CA SER A 517 3.71 -20.05 34.48
C SER A 517 4.56 -19.36 35.55
N LYS A 518 5.87 -19.66 35.62
CA LYS A 518 6.81 -18.95 36.50
C LYS A 518 7.00 -17.49 36.09
N VAL A 519 7.05 -17.20 34.77
CA VAL A 519 7.09 -15.84 34.23
C VAL A 519 5.83 -15.07 34.63
N VAL A 520 4.65 -15.68 34.47
CA VAL A 520 3.36 -15.09 34.90
C VAL A 520 3.40 -14.72 36.38
N ALA A 521 3.73 -15.68 37.26
CA ALA A 521 3.76 -15.45 38.69
C ALA A 521 4.79 -14.37 39.10
N MET A 522 5.95 -14.32 38.45
CA MET A 522 6.97 -13.31 38.74
C MET A 522 6.53 -11.91 38.27
N ALA A 523 5.96 -11.79 37.07
CA ALA A 523 5.46 -10.52 36.55
C ALA A 523 4.34 -9.96 37.43
N GLU A 524 3.41 -10.81 37.87
CA GLU A 524 2.35 -10.45 38.82
C GLU A 524 2.91 -9.97 40.17
N SER A 525 3.86 -10.71 40.74
CA SER A 525 4.46 -10.35 42.02
C SER A 525 5.23 -9.03 41.96
N LEU A 526 5.81 -8.68 40.81
CA LEU A 526 6.56 -7.43 40.63
C LEU A 526 5.61 -6.25 40.41
N ALA A 527 4.46 -6.46 39.76
CA ALA A 527 3.49 -5.41 39.53
C ALA A 527 2.71 -5.00 40.79
N GLY A 528 2.56 -5.88 41.78
CA GLY A 528 1.85 -5.60 43.03
C GLY A 528 2.67 -4.93 44.14
N LYS A 529 3.96 -4.63 43.92
CA LYS A 529 4.84 -3.99 44.92
C LYS A 529 5.06 -2.52 44.55
N ASP A 530 4.60 -1.59 45.39
CA ASP A 530 4.81 -0.15 45.22
C ASP A 530 6.30 0.21 45.04
N SER A 531 6.54 1.18 44.18
CA SER A 531 7.62 1.28 43.18
C SER A 531 8.96 1.88 43.65
N ALA A 532 9.41 1.64 44.89
CA ALA A 532 10.58 2.36 45.40
C ALA A 532 11.94 1.61 45.35
N THR A 533 11.98 0.27 45.23
CA THR A 533 13.23 -0.47 45.53
C THR A 533 13.62 -1.62 44.58
N HIS A 534 12.90 -1.86 43.48
CA HIS A 534 13.32 -2.87 42.51
C HIS A 534 13.17 -2.37 41.06
N GLY A 535 14.16 -2.68 40.22
CA GLY A 535 14.27 -2.21 38.84
C GLY A 535 12.97 -2.37 38.05
N SER A 536 12.73 -1.42 37.13
CA SER A 536 11.55 -1.34 36.26
C SER A 536 11.16 -2.72 35.73
N LEU A 537 9.88 -3.10 35.89
CA LEU A 537 9.31 -4.31 35.33
C LEU A 537 9.70 -4.43 33.84
N SER A 538 10.61 -5.36 33.53
CA SER A 538 11.24 -5.53 32.22
C SER A 538 11.14 -6.98 31.77
N PHE A 539 10.96 -7.20 30.47
CA PHE A 539 10.92 -8.54 29.88
C PHE A 539 12.26 -9.25 30.08
N VAL A 540 13.36 -8.59 29.72
CA VAL A 540 14.70 -9.16 29.86
C VAL A 540 15.01 -9.47 31.32
N TYR A 541 14.67 -8.59 32.26
CA TYR A 541 14.90 -8.84 33.69
C TYR A 541 14.17 -10.10 34.19
N VAL A 542 12.86 -10.22 33.90
CA VAL A 542 12.05 -11.35 34.35
C VAL A 542 12.55 -12.66 33.74
N VAL A 543 12.80 -12.68 32.43
CA VAL A 543 13.22 -13.90 31.72
C VAL A 543 14.62 -14.32 32.14
N ILE A 544 15.60 -13.43 32.19
CA ILE A 544 16.97 -13.77 32.63
C ILE A 544 16.95 -14.39 34.03
N LYS A 545 16.27 -13.73 34.98
CA LYS A 545 16.25 -14.18 36.37
C LYS A 545 15.71 -15.60 36.49
N LEU A 546 14.67 -15.92 35.74
CA LEU A 546 14.11 -17.28 35.69
C LEU A 546 15.02 -18.24 34.93
N LEU A 547 15.67 -17.83 33.84
CA LEU A 547 16.61 -18.68 33.11
C LEU A 547 17.81 -19.08 33.97
N GLU A 548 18.38 -18.16 34.74
CA GLU A 548 19.47 -18.45 35.67
C GLU A 548 19.03 -19.43 36.77
N GLN A 549 17.81 -19.27 37.31
CA GLN A 549 17.24 -20.21 38.27
C GLN A 549 17.06 -21.63 37.72
N ASN A 550 16.90 -21.77 36.39
CA ASN A 550 16.82 -23.07 35.71
C ASN A 550 18.18 -23.53 35.14
N GLY A 551 19.29 -22.88 35.52
CA GLY A 551 20.65 -23.29 35.13
C GLY A 551 21.00 -23.04 33.65
N ALA A 552 20.29 -22.13 32.99
CA ALA A 552 20.51 -21.81 31.58
C ALA A 552 21.87 -21.12 31.34
N ARG A 553 22.51 -21.42 30.20
CA ARG A 553 23.72 -20.71 29.76
C ARG A 553 23.32 -19.46 28.99
N ILE A 554 23.54 -18.30 29.59
CA ILE A 554 23.20 -17.00 29.00
C ILE A 554 24.49 -16.26 28.62
N ARG A 555 24.65 -15.90 27.35
CA ARG A 555 25.71 -15.02 26.88
C ARG A 555 25.24 -13.57 27.02
N ARG A 556 25.92 -12.82 27.88
CA ARG A 556 25.72 -11.36 28.02
C ARG A 556 26.75 -10.66 27.15
N VAL A 557 26.31 -9.71 26.34
CA VAL A 557 27.19 -8.93 25.46
C VAL A 557 27.00 -7.46 25.75
N ASP A 558 28.12 -6.74 25.75
CA ASP A 558 28.14 -5.28 25.83
C ASP A 558 27.56 -4.69 24.55
N GLU A 559 26.40 -4.05 24.65
CA GLU A 559 25.73 -3.41 23.52
C GLU A 559 26.60 -2.35 22.85
N ASN A 560 27.54 -1.71 23.57
CA ASN A 560 28.43 -0.71 22.98
C ASN A 560 29.33 -1.29 21.89
N SER A 561 29.49 -2.62 21.82
CA SER A 561 30.26 -3.27 20.76
C SER A 561 29.55 -3.23 19.40
N PHE A 562 28.21 -3.37 19.36
CA PHE A 562 27.44 -3.52 18.11
C PHE A 562 26.31 -2.50 17.91
N ALA A 563 25.94 -1.73 18.94
CA ALA A 563 24.85 -0.77 18.93
C ALA A 563 25.32 0.65 19.24
N THR A 564 24.59 1.64 18.73
CA THR A 564 24.78 3.07 19.04
C THR A 564 23.48 3.70 19.51
N LYS A 565 23.54 4.43 20.62
CA LYS A 565 22.42 5.20 21.15
C LYS A 565 22.37 6.61 20.54
N ILE A 566 21.28 6.94 19.85
CA ILE A 566 21.08 8.31 19.36
C ILE A 566 20.69 9.26 20.50
N GLY A 567 21.01 10.55 20.35
CA GLY A 567 20.72 11.57 21.37
C GLY A 567 21.69 11.63 22.55
N SER A 568 22.77 10.83 22.56
CA SER A 568 23.73 10.76 23.68
C SER A 568 24.88 11.78 23.60
N GLY A 569 24.86 12.73 22.67
CA GLY A 569 25.85 13.82 22.57
C GLY A 569 27.26 13.40 22.13
N SER A 570 27.55 12.10 21.98
CA SER A 570 28.79 11.63 21.37
C SER A 570 28.60 11.43 19.86
N GLU A 571 29.42 12.09 19.05
CA GLU A 571 29.58 11.81 17.62
C GLU A 571 30.24 10.42 17.46
N THR A 572 29.50 9.36 17.74
CA THR A 572 29.96 8.00 17.47
C THR A 572 29.70 7.68 16.00
N SER A 573 30.78 7.38 15.27
CA SER A 573 30.72 6.92 13.88
C SER A 573 29.83 5.68 13.75
N LEU A 574 28.81 5.76 12.88
CA LEU A 574 27.97 4.63 12.50
C LEU A 574 28.69 3.53 11.70
N ARG A 575 29.90 3.81 11.19
CA ARG A 575 30.50 2.98 10.12
C ARG A 575 30.67 1.50 10.47
N ASP A 576 30.70 1.15 11.76
CA ASP A 576 30.91 -0.22 12.24
C ASP A 576 29.77 -0.72 13.14
N LYS A 577 28.68 0.04 13.24
CA LYS A 577 27.58 -0.22 14.17
C LYS A 577 26.42 -0.84 13.41
N LYS A 578 25.98 -1.98 13.93
CA LYS A 578 24.96 -2.78 13.27
C LYS A 578 23.55 -2.39 13.75
N LEU A 579 23.41 -1.87 14.96
CA LEU A 579 22.13 -1.43 15.54
C LEU A 579 22.17 0.05 15.91
N VAL A 580 21.04 0.72 15.75
CA VAL A 580 20.78 2.04 16.33
C VAL A 580 19.56 1.95 17.24
N TYR A 581 19.58 2.63 18.39
CA TYR A 581 18.47 2.62 19.33
C TYR A 581 18.32 3.96 20.07
N TRP A 582 17.15 4.17 20.68
CA TRP A 582 16.82 5.37 21.45
C TRP A 582 16.02 5.05 22.71
N SER A 583 15.87 6.04 23.59
CA SER A 583 14.96 5.94 24.74
C SER A 583 13.52 5.96 24.29
N SER A 584 12.65 5.16 24.90
CA SER A 584 11.20 5.17 24.66
C SER A 584 10.55 6.52 24.97
N GLU A 585 11.18 7.35 25.79
CA GLU A 585 10.71 8.69 26.16
C GLU A 585 11.11 9.77 25.14
N MET A 586 11.94 9.44 24.14
CA MET A 586 12.38 10.41 23.15
C MET A 586 11.25 10.80 22.20
N GLU A 587 11.05 12.09 22.00
CA GLU A 587 10.01 12.59 21.09
C GLU A 587 10.29 12.23 19.62
N LEU A 588 9.21 11.98 18.86
CA LEU A 588 9.29 11.57 17.45
C LEU A 588 10.12 12.53 16.58
N ASN A 589 9.96 13.84 16.77
CA ASN A 589 10.71 14.85 15.99
C ASN A 589 12.21 14.75 16.25
N SER A 590 12.61 14.46 17.49
CA SER A 590 14.01 14.25 17.85
C SER A 590 14.55 12.96 17.22
N ILE A 591 13.77 11.87 17.29
CA ILE A 591 14.13 10.59 16.67
C ILE A 591 14.32 10.76 15.16
N GLN A 592 13.35 11.39 14.49
CA GLN A 592 13.40 11.64 13.06
C GLN A 592 14.66 12.45 12.69
N LYS A 593 14.93 13.55 13.39
CA LYS A 593 16.11 14.39 13.12
C LYS A 593 17.41 13.58 13.18
N TRP A 594 17.59 12.77 14.22
CA TRP A 594 18.78 11.92 14.35
C TRP A 594 18.85 10.87 13.23
N LEU A 595 17.72 10.21 12.91
CA LEU A 595 17.70 9.22 11.84
C LEU A 595 17.95 9.85 10.47
N ASP A 596 17.48 11.08 10.21
CA ASP A 596 17.77 11.85 9.00
C ASP A 596 19.27 12.16 8.89
N GLU A 597 19.91 12.63 9.97
CA GLU A 597 21.37 12.89 10.01
C GLU A 597 22.19 11.64 9.64
N PHE A 598 21.67 10.46 9.95
CA PHE A 598 22.29 9.18 9.66
C PHE A 598 21.82 8.53 8.35
N ASN A 599 20.94 9.17 7.57
CA ASN A 599 20.28 8.60 6.37
C ASN A 599 19.51 7.29 6.67
N LEU A 600 18.95 7.18 7.88
CA LEU A 600 18.16 6.07 8.37
C LEU A 600 16.66 6.38 8.46
N TRP A 601 16.22 7.57 8.07
CA TRP A 601 14.80 7.87 7.86
C TRP A 601 14.42 7.60 6.40
N SER A 602 13.56 6.61 6.19
CA SER A 602 13.29 5.98 4.88
C SER A 602 11.82 6.00 4.49
N ILE A 603 11.04 6.86 5.15
CA ILE A 603 9.64 7.10 4.84
C ILE A 603 9.44 8.55 4.43
N ASP A 604 8.37 8.80 3.68
CA ASP A 604 7.93 10.15 3.34
C ASP A 604 6.78 10.65 4.24
N SER A 605 6.21 11.80 3.88
CA SER A 605 5.10 12.42 4.60
C SER A 605 3.82 11.58 4.63
N ASP A 606 3.69 10.57 3.76
CA ASP A 606 2.56 9.64 3.75
C ASP A 606 2.82 8.40 4.63
N LEU A 607 3.91 8.40 5.40
CA LEU A 607 4.39 7.26 6.18
C LEU A 607 4.64 6.01 5.32
N SER A 608 5.06 6.23 4.07
CA SER A 608 5.32 5.19 3.09
C SER A 608 6.80 5.12 2.73
N CYS A 609 7.32 3.93 2.43
CA CYS A 609 8.73 3.79 2.06
C CYS A 609 9.06 4.64 0.83
N THR A 610 10.21 5.30 0.87
CA THR A 610 10.72 6.13 -0.25
C THR A 610 11.25 5.30 -1.41
N ALA A 611 11.45 4.00 -1.19
CA ALA A 611 11.98 3.05 -2.16
C ALA A 611 11.16 1.75 -2.22
N VAL A 612 11.19 1.10 -3.37
CA VAL A 612 10.82 -0.31 -3.55
C VAL A 612 12.10 -1.10 -3.83
N VAL A 613 12.36 -2.14 -3.04
CA VAL A 613 13.61 -2.92 -3.13
C VAL A 613 13.32 -4.35 -3.56
N CYS A 614 13.61 -4.63 -4.83
CA CYS A 614 13.48 -5.97 -5.39
C CYS A 614 14.79 -6.74 -5.27
N HIS A 615 14.83 -7.66 -4.32
CA HIS A 615 15.94 -8.60 -4.16
C HIS A 615 15.93 -9.66 -5.24
N LYS A 616 17.13 -10.12 -5.64
CA LYS A 616 17.24 -11.26 -6.56
C LYS A 616 16.64 -12.49 -5.88
N SER A 617 15.82 -13.22 -6.63
CA SER A 617 15.18 -14.46 -6.18
C SER A 617 16.16 -15.61 -6.18
#